data_AF-Q8VLN8-F1
#
_entry.id   AF-Q8VLN8-F1
#
_cell.length_a   1.000
_cell.length_b   1.000
_cell.length_c   1.000
_cell.angle_alpha   90.00
_cell.angle_beta   90.00
_cell.angle_gamma   90.00
#
_symmetry.space_group_name_H-M   'P 1'
#
loop_
_entity.id
_entity.type
_entity.pdbx_description
1 polymer ?
#
loop_
_entity_poly.entity_id
_entity_poly.type
_entity_poly.pdbx_seq_one_letter_code
_entity_poly.pdbx_strand_id
1 'polypeptide(L)'
;MDLKKSSNVAVFTTADGVGHTMIVGGSDNAKSALLMAEARRRGISYEDLLQPSPEQIEADCESESISEAQKEKCLAAVCEAYWANSPLESTSLQQLHDTLVVAELSEEPTPEQVKALLMLLPAHIVGQGIAWGFEDTDVRDQVYEYVLANMDAVTAAISVGGQKAES
;
A
#
# COMPACT_ATOMS: atom_id res chain seq x y z
N MET A 1 50.99 -19.96 -4.55
CA MET A 1 50.37 -19.14 -3.50
C MET A 1 49.19 -19.93 -2.96
N ASP A 2 49.37 -20.51 -1.78
CA ASP A 2 48.38 -21.34 -1.10
C ASP A 2 47.27 -20.48 -0.50
N LEU A 3 46.07 -20.57 -1.06
CA LEU A 3 44.84 -20.05 -0.47
C LEU A 3 44.31 -21.10 0.52
N LYS A 4 44.84 -21.13 1.75
CA LYS A 4 44.23 -21.83 2.87
C LYS A 4 44.04 -20.90 4.06
N LYS A 5 42.77 -20.80 4.50
CA LYS A 5 42.23 -20.19 5.73
C LYS A 5 42.13 -18.66 5.64
N SER A 6 41.00 -18.00 5.86
CA SER A 6 39.76 -18.35 6.56
C SER A 6 38.64 -17.52 5.94
N SER A 7 37.89 -18.04 4.96
CA SER A 7 36.71 -17.34 4.48
C SER A 7 35.58 -17.61 5.46
N ASN A 8 35.24 -16.63 6.29
CA ASN A 8 33.98 -16.56 7.04
C ASN A 8 32.81 -16.36 6.06
N VAL A 9 32.71 -17.23 5.07
CA VAL A 9 31.69 -17.23 4.04
C VAL A 9 31.03 -18.59 4.07
N ALA A 10 29.77 -18.60 4.46
CA ALA A 10 28.94 -19.77 4.41
C ALA A 10 28.14 -19.75 3.10
N VAL A 11 28.15 -20.88 2.38
CA VAL A 11 27.32 -21.10 1.20
C VAL A 11 26.25 -22.10 1.61
N PHE A 12 24.99 -21.70 1.50
CA PHE A 12 23.84 -22.54 1.81
C PHE A 12 23.11 -22.84 0.50
N THR A 13 22.79 -24.10 0.25
CA THR A 13 21.94 -24.48 -0.88
C THR A 13 20.69 -25.16 -0.33
N THR A 14 19.51 -24.63 -0.66
CA THR A 14 18.24 -25.23 -0.26
C THR A 14 17.90 -26.43 -1.16
N ALA A 15 17.24 -27.47 -0.63
CA ALA A 15 16.98 -28.74 -1.32
C ALA A 15 15.53 -28.87 -1.85
N ASP A 16 14.69 -27.92 -1.49
CA ASP A 16 13.41 -27.58 -2.11
C ASP A 16 13.65 -27.35 -3.60
N GLY A 17 12.83 -27.96 -4.46
CA GLY A 17 13.13 -28.27 -5.87
C GLY A 17 13.46 -27.09 -6.82
N VAL A 18 13.61 -25.88 -6.30
CA VAL A 18 14.11 -24.68 -6.98
C VAL A 18 15.58 -24.35 -6.63
N GLY A 19 16.15 -24.95 -5.58
CA GLY A 19 17.61 -24.94 -5.30
C GLY A 19 18.22 -23.55 -5.11
N HIS A 20 17.83 -22.82 -4.05
CA HIS A 20 18.34 -21.47 -3.80
C HIS A 20 19.75 -21.55 -3.21
N THR A 21 20.69 -20.73 -3.70
CA THR A 21 22.07 -20.67 -3.17
C THR A 21 22.34 -19.31 -2.53
N MET A 22 22.54 -19.30 -1.21
CA MET A 22 22.80 -18.10 -0.42
C MET A 22 24.27 -18.06 0.01
N ILE A 23 24.98 -16.97 -0.31
CA ILE A 23 26.39 -16.75 0.07
C ILE A 23 26.45 -15.64 1.13
N VAL A 24 26.68 -16.00 2.39
CA VAL A 24 26.68 -15.07 3.53
C VAL A 24 28.08 -14.95 4.13
N GLY A 25 28.54 -13.73 4.39
CA GLY A 25 29.81 -13.49 5.09
C GLY A 25 30.05 -12.01 5.40
N GLY A 26 31.07 -11.70 6.20
CA GLY A 26 31.45 -10.33 6.54
C GLY A 26 31.96 -9.52 5.32
N SER A 27 32.15 -8.21 5.47
CA SER A 27 32.80 -7.35 4.48
C SER A 27 34.20 -7.88 4.10
N ASP A 28 34.68 -7.59 2.89
CA ASP A 28 36.00 -7.99 2.35
C ASP A 28 36.30 -9.50 2.19
N ASN A 29 35.30 -10.37 2.27
CA ASN A 29 35.48 -11.83 2.14
C ASN A 29 35.24 -12.39 0.71
N ALA A 30 35.50 -11.61 -0.34
CA ALA A 30 35.40 -12.07 -1.73
C ALA A 30 34.03 -12.70 -2.13
N LYS A 31 32.92 -12.31 -1.48
CA LYS A 31 31.57 -12.83 -1.75
C LYS A 31 31.15 -12.68 -3.21
N SER A 32 31.44 -11.53 -3.80
CA SER A 32 31.16 -11.28 -5.21
C SER A 32 31.95 -12.21 -6.13
N ALA A 33 33.20 -12.54 -5.81
CA ALA A 33 33.99 -13.49 -6.59
C ALA A 33 33.42 -14.91 -6.52
N LEU A 34 32.91 -15.32 -5.35
CA LEU A 34 32.22 -16.60 -5.17
C LEU A 34 30.89 -16.65 -5.93
N LEU A 35 30.11 -15.56 -5.89
CA LEU A 35 28.88 -15.44 -6.67
C LEU A 35 29.15 -15.55 -8.18
N MET A 36 30.18 -14.85 -8.69
CA MET A 36 30.57 -14.93 -10.10
C MET A 36 31.05 -16.33 -10.50
N ALA A 37 31.78 -17.02 -9.62
CA ALA A 37 32.23 -18.38 -9.88
C ALA A 37 31.07 -19.39 -9.92
N GLU A 38 30.07 -19.22 -9.06
CA GLU A 38 28.83 -20.02 -9.08
C GLU A 38 28.01 -19.74 -10.35
N ALA A 39 27.81 -18.47 -10.70
CA ALA A 39 27.08 -18.06 -11.90
C ALA A 39 27.71 -18.63 -13.18
N ARG A 40 29.04 -18.52 -13.32
CA ARG A 40 29.78 -19.13 -14.43
C ARG A 40 29.62 -20.65 -14.48
N ARG A 41 29.62 -21.33 -13.34
CA ARG A 41 29.39 -22.78 -13.28
C ARG A 41 28.01 -23.16 -13.79
N ARG A 42 27.00 -22.31 -13.54
CA ARG A 42 25.61 -22.50 -13.99
C ARG A 42 25.33 -21.95 -15.39
N GLY A 43 26.32 -21.34 -16.04
CA GLY A 43 26.14 -20.72 -17.35
C GLY A 43 25.31 -19.42 -17.34
N ILE A 44 25.14 -18.81 -16.17
CA ILE A 44 24.38 -17.56 -15.99
C ILE A 44 25.32 -16.39 -16.29
N SER A 45 24.91 -15.47 -17.15
CA SER A 45 25.72 -14.28 -17.47
C SER A 45 25.68 -13.27 -16.32
N TYR A 46 26.63 -12.33 -16.30
CA TYR A 46 26.63 -11.27 -15.30
C TYR A 46 25.37 -10.38 -15.39
N GLU A 47 24.88 -10.13 -16.59
CA GLU A 47 23.67 -9.33 -16.82
C GLU A 47 22.42 -10.07 -16.30
N ASP A 48 22.37 -11.40 -16.47
CA ASP A 48 21.26 -12.22 -15.98
C ASP A 48 21.24 -12.35 -14.45
N LEU A 49 22.36 -12.08 -13.76
CA LEU A 49 22.38 -12.00 -12.28
C LEU A 49 21.75 -10.70 -11.76
N LEU A 50 21.68 -9.67 -12.60
CA LEU A 50 21.19 -8.34 -12.24
C LEU A 50 19.73 -8.15 -12.63
N GLN A 51 19.22 -8.97 -13.55
CA GLN A 51 17.83 -8.93 -13.99
C GLN A 51 17.02 -10.01 -13.28
N PRO A 52 15.95 -9.65 -12.56
CA PRO A 52 15.02 -10.66 -12.05
C PRO A 52 14.47 -11.48 -13.22
N SER A 53 14.32 -12.79 -13.01
CA SER A 53 13.77 -13.65 -14.05
C SER A 53 12.31 -13.25 -14.35
N PRO A 54 11.77 -13.54 -15.54
CA PRO A 54 10.36 -13.30 -15.83
C PRO A 54 9.42 -13.93 -14.79
N GLU A 55 9.76 -15.13 -14.30
CA GLU A 55 9.02 -15.82 -13.23
C GLU A 55 9.09 -15.10 -11.88
N GLN A 56 10.22 -14.45 -11.56
CA GLN A 56 10.35 -13.62 -10.34
C GLN A 56 9.55 -12.33 -10.47
N ILE A 57 9.57 -11.69 -11.63
CA ILE A 57 8.76 -10.48 -11.89
C ILE A 57 7.27 -10.80 -11.79
N GLU A 58 6.83 -11.92 -12.36
CA GLU A 58 5.44 -12.36 -12.28
C GLU A 58 5.02 -12.70 -10.84
N ALA A 59 5.87 -13.42 -10.10
CA ALA A 59 5.61 -13.75 -8.69
C ALA A 59 5.60 -12.50 -7.79
N ASP A 60 6.50 -11.54 -8.02
CA ASP A 60 6.55 -10.29 -7.28
C ASP A 60 5.31 -9.45 -7.59
N CYS A 61 4.94 -9.32 -8.87
CA CYS A 61 3.72 -8.63 -9.30
C CYS A 61 2.45 -9.25 -8.70
N GLU A 62 2.35 -10.59 -8.70
CA GLU A 62 1.23 -11.29 -8.08
C GLU A 62 1.20 -11.04 -6.55
N SER A 63 2.35 -11.09 -5.88
CA SER A 63 2.44 -10.84 -4.44
C SER A 63 2.06 -9.40 -4.07
N GLU A 64 2.44 -8.42 -4.89
CA GLU A 64 2.07 -7.02 -4.72
C GLU A 64 0.56 -6.84 -4.88
N SER A 65 -0.04 -7.43 -5.91
CA SER A 65 -1.49 -7.36 -6.14
C SER A 65 -2.30 -7.95 -4.97
N ILE A 66 -1.83 -9.05 -4.37
CA ILE A 66 -2.46 -9.66 -3.20
C ILE A 66 -2.30 -8.74 -1.98
N SER A 67 -1.13 -8.12 -1.81
CA SER A 67 -0.88 -7.17 -0.73
C SER A 67 -1.78 -5.94 -0.84
N GLU A 68 -1.93 -5.38 -2.03
CA GLU A 68 -2.81 -4.23 -2.30
C GLU A 68 -4.27 -4.56 -2.01
N ALA A 69 -4.77 -5.70 -2.51
CA ALA A 69 -6.12 -6.15 -2.24
C ALA A 69 -6.39 -6.37 -0.74
N GLN A 70 -5.38 -6.80 0.03
CA GLN A 70 -5.50 -6.92 1.48
C GLN A 70 -5.53 -5.56 2.19
N LYS A 71 -4.69 -4.61 1.74
CA LYS A 71 -4.67 -3.24 2.29
C LYS A 71 -5.99 -2.54 2.05
N GLU A 72 -6.58 -2.65 0.86
CA GLU A 72 -7.89 -2.08 0.55
C GLU A 72 -8.99 -2.66 1.45
N LYS A 73 -9.00 -3.99 1.63
CA LYS A 73 -9.96 -4.65 2.54
C LYS A 73 -9.79 -4.18 3.98
N CYS A 74 -8.54 -4.02 4.43
CA CYS A 74 -8.24 -3.54 5.77
C CYS A 74 -8.70 -2.10 5.96
N LEU A 75 -8.41 -1.21 5.00
CA LEU A 75 -8.86 0.17 5.03
C LEU A 75 -10.38 0.27 5.06
N ALA A 76 -11.08 -0.47 4.19
CA ALA A 76 -12.54 -0.51 4.18
C ALA A 76 -13.11 -0.96 5.53
N ALA A 77 -12.52 -1.99 6.15
CA ALA A 77 -12.95 -2.45 7.47
C ALA A 77 -12.70 -1.40 8.58
N VAL A 78 -11.59 -0.66 8.51
CA VAL A 78 -11.29 0.44 9.44
C VAL A 78 -12.30 1.58 9.27
N CYS A 79 -12.60 2.00 8.04
CA CYS A 79 -13.57 3.04 7.77
C CYS A 79 -14.99 2.63 8.24
N GLU A 80 -15.40 1.39 7.99
CA GLU A 80 -16.67 0.84 8.49
C GLU A 80 -16.73 0.83 10.03
N ALA A 81 -15.65 0.40 10.69
CA ALA A 81 -15.56 0.40 12.14
C ALA A 81 -15.61 1.84 12.70
N TYR A 82 -14.89 2.77 12.09
CA TYR A 82 -14.91 4.18 12.47
C TYR A 82 -16.32 4.77 12.33
N TRP A 83 -16.96 4.55 11.17
CA TRP A 83 -18.33 5.00 10.90
C TRP A 83 -19.33 4.46 11.94
N ALA A 84 -19.29 3.16 12.23
CA ALA A 84 -20.19 2.52 13.17
C ALA A 84 -20.03 3.00 14.62
N ASN A 85 -18.88 3.55 14.98
CA ASN A 85 -18.58 4.05 16.33
C ASN A 85 -18.58 5.58 16.43
N SER A 86 -18.81 6.29 15.34
CA SER A 86 -18.86 7.75 15.32
C SER A 86 -20.31 8.23 15.33
N PRO A 87 -20.74 9.04 16.30
CA PRO A 87 -22.04 9.70 16.26
C PRO A 87 -22.17 10.55 14.99
N LEU A 88 -23.35 10.55 14.36
CA LEU A 88 -23.61 11.38 13.17
C LEU A 88 -23.36 12.87 13.44
N GLU A 89 -23.66 13.33 14.65
CA GLU A 89 -23.43 14.70 15.13
C GLU A 89 -21.97 14.99 15.52
N SER A 90 -21.04 14.07 15.24
CA SER A 90 -19.62 14.30 15.56
C SER A 90 -19.04 15.41 14.69
N THR A 91 -18.17 16.23 15.30
CA THR A 91 -17.44 17.30 14.61
C THR A 91 -16.68 16.78 13.40
N SER A 92 -16.11 15.58 13.52
CA SER A 92 -15.34 14.96 12.44
C SER A 92 -16.20 14.57 11.24
N LEU A 93 -17.39 13.98 11.44
CA LEU A 93 -18.31 13.68 10.33
C LEU A 93 -18.94 14.94 9.75
N GLN A 94 -19.23 15.93 10.59
CA GLN A 94 -19.69 17.25 10.13
C GLN A 94 -18.64 17.91 9.22
N GLN A 95 -17.35 17.75 9.52
CA GLN A 95 -16.30 18.33 8.68
C GLN A 95 -16.22 17.68 7.29
N LEU A 96 -16.47 16.37 7.20
CA LEU A 96 -16.58 15.66 5.91
C LEU A 96 -17.82 16.10 5.14
N HIS A 97 -18.94 16.28 5.83
CA HIS A 97 -20.16 16.87 5.27
C HIS A 97 -19.87 18.26 4.68
N ASP A 98 -19.28 19.16 5.46
CA ASP A 98 -19.00 20.53 5.03
C ASP A 98 -18.04 20.57 3.83
N THR A 99 -17.13 19.61 3.75
CA THR A 99 -16.23 19.49 2.58
C THR A 99 -17.01 19.22 1.29
N LEU A 100 -18.03 18.38 1.33
CA LEU A 100 -18.90 18.12 0.16
C LEU A 100 -19.72 19.35 -0.24
N VAL A 101 -20.18 20.13 0.76
CA VAL A 101 -20.91 21.39 0.53
C VAL A 101 -20.00 22.45 -0.09
N VAL A 102 -18.81 22.67 0.50
CA VAL A 102 -17.85 23.69 0.04
C VAL A 102 -17.27 23.34 -1.33
N ALA A 103 -17.14 22.05 -1.65
CA ALA A 103 -16.74 21.60 -2.98
C ALA A 103 -17.89 21.66 -4.02
N GLU A 104 -19.07 22.16 -3.65
CA GLU A 104 -20.26 22.27 -4.50
C GLU A 104 -20.73 20.92 -5.07
N LEU A 105 -20.47 19.82 -4.36
CA LEU A 105 -20.83 18.46 -4.79
C LEU A 105 -22.21 18.03 -4.30
N SER A 106 -22.68 18.57 -3.17
CA SER A 106 -24.02 18.38 -2.66
C SER A 106 -24.39 19.55 -1.74
N GLU A 107 -25.58 20.12 -1.89
CA GLU A 107 -26.05 21.20 -1.02
C GLU A 107 -26.41 20.69 0.39
N GLU A 108 -26.95 19.47 0.48
CA GLU A 108 -27.32 18.81 1.73
C GLU A 108 -26.84 17.34 1.70
N PRO A 109 -25.55 17.07 1.99
CA PRO A 109 -25.00 15.73 1.99
C PRO A 109 -25.71 14.77 2.95
N THR A 110 -26.19 13.63 2.46
CA THR A 110 -26.77 12.58 3.31
C THR A 110 -25.68 11.82 4.09
N PRO A 111 -26.02 11.14 5.20
CA PRO A 111 -25.06 10.31 5.93
C PRO A 111 -24.37 9.27 5.04
N GLU A 112 -25.10 8.68 4.08
CA GLU A 112 -24.56 7.71 3.12
C GLU A 112 -23.55 8.35 2.16
N GLN A 113 -23.75 9.62 1.78
CA GLN A 113 -22.80 10.37 0.95
C GLN A 113 -21.54 10.72 1.73
N VAL A 114 -21.68 11.13 2.99
CA VAL A 114 -20.54 11.37 3.89
C VAL A 114 -19.75 10.08 4.12
N LYS A 115 -20.45 8.95 4.32
CA LYS A 115 -19.83 7.63 4.41
C LYS A 115 -19.10 7.26 3.12
N ALA A 116 -19.71 7.50 1.97
CA ALA A 116 -19.09 7.23 0.67
C ALA A 116 -17.79 8.03 0.49
N LEU A 117 -17.75 9.29 0.91
CA LEU A 117 -16.52 10.09 0.94
C LEU A 117 -15.46 9.44 1.86
N LEU A 118 -15.80 9.11 3.10
CA LEU A 118 -14.88 8.46 4.04
C LEU A 118 -14.27 7.16 3.48
N MET A 119 -15.08 6.36 2.78
CA MET A 119 -14.63 5.10 2.17
C MET A 119 -13.74 5.30 0.94
N LEU A 120 -13.82 6.47 0.31
CA LEU A 120 -13.01 6.82 -0.87
C LEU A 120 -11.65 7.45 -0.49
N LEU A 121 -11.54 8.02 0.71
CA LEU A 121 -10.30 8.68 1.14
C LEU A 121 -9.12 7.69 1.21
N PRO A 122 -7.91 8.14 0.83
CA PRO A 122 -6.72 7.31 0.90
C PRO A 122 -6.32 7.01 2.35
N ALA A 123 -5.67 5.86 2.56
CA ALA A 123 -5.35 5.33 3.89
C ALA A 123 -4.62 6.32 4.81
N HIS A 124 -3.74 7.16 4.27
CA HIS A 124 -3.00 8.13 5.07
C HIS A 124 -3.88 9.26 5.60
N ILE A 125 -4.82 9.78 4.80
CA ILE A 125 -5.78 10.81 5.24
C ILE A 125 -6.73 10.21 6.27
N VAL A 126 -7.24 9.00 6.03
CA VAL A 126 -8.08 8.29 7.01
C VAL A 126 -7.33 8.08 8.32
N GLY A 127 -6.09 7.60 8.26
CA GLY A 127 -5.26 7.38 9.44
C GLY A 127 -5.02 8.66 10.25
N GLN A 128 -4.78 9.80 9.57
CA GLN A 128 -4.64 11.08 10.22
C GLN A 128 -5.96 11.58 10.82
N GLY A 129 -7.06 11.48 10.09
CA GLY A 129 -8.40 11.87 10.58
C GLY A 129 -8.83 11.06 11.80
N ILE A 130 -8.49 9.76 11.87
CA ILE A 130 -8.76 8.95 13.07
C ILE A 130 -7.86 9.35 14.25
N ALA A 131 -6.59 9.67 14.00
CA ALA A 131 -5.63 9.95 15.06
C ALA A 131 -5.73 11.38 15.62
N TRP A 132 -6.11 12.35 14.78
CA TRP A 132 -6.08 13.79 15.11
C TRP A 132 -7.46 14.47 14.99
N GLY A 133 -8.44 13.81 14.38
CA GLY A 133 -9.74 14.39 14.04
C GLY A 133 -9.75 14.92 12.60
N PHE A 134 -10.91 14.84 11.94
CA PHE A 134 -11.10 15.43 10.62
C PHE A 134 -11.29 16.95 10.67
N GLU A 135 -11.61 17.50 11.84
CA GLU A 135 -11.65 18.93 12.14
C GLU A 135 -10.28 19.59 12.25
N ASP A 136 -9.21 18.79 12.35
CA ASP A 136 -7.85 19.30 12.33
C ASP A 136 -7.58 20.03 11.00
N THR A 137 -6.85 21.15 11.05
CA THR A 137 -6.69 22.01 9.87
C THR A 137 -5.90 21.32 8.77
N ASP A 138 -4.82 20.61 9.11
CA ASP A 138 -3.97 19.96 8.12
C ASP A 138 -4.68 18.75 7.51
N VAL A 139 -5.48 18.04 8.31
CA VAL A 139 -6.29 16.91 7.83
C VAL A 139 -7.40 17.42 6.92
N ARG A 140 -8.12 18.47 7.33
CA ARG A 140 -9.20 19.06 6.54
C ARG A 140 -8.70 19.56 5.19
N ASP A 141 -7.55 20.23 5.17
CA ASP A 141 -6.95 20.74 3.93
C ASP A 141 -6.60 19.57 2.99
N GLN A 142 -6.03 18.48 3.50
CA GLN A 142 -5.77 17.27 2.71
C GLN A 142 -7.04 16.62 2.16
N VAL A 143 -8.13 16.55 2.95
CA VAL A 143 -9.43 16.03 2.47
C VAL A 143 -9.95 16.92 1.35
N TYR A 144 -9.93 18.24 1.53
CA TYR A 144 -10.40 19.19 0.52
C TYR A 144 -9.58 19.11 -0.78
N GLU A 145 -8.24 19.11 -0.67
CA GLU A 145 -7.35 18.95 -1.82
C GLU A 145 -7.60 17.62 -2.55
N TYR A 146 -7.79 16.52 -1.82
CA TYR A 146 -8.11 15.23 -2.40
C TYR A 146 -9.44 15.28 -3.17
N VAL A 147 -10.47 15.90 -2.59
CA VAL A 147 -11.79 16.04 -3.23
C VAL A 147 -11.68 16.85 -4.52
N LEU A 148 -10.98 17.99 -4.50
CA LEU A 148 -10.76 18.81 -5.70
C LEU A 148 -9.96 18.06 -6.79
N ALA A 149 -8.96 17.28 -6.40
CA ALA A 149 -8.16 16.51 -7.35
C ALA A 149 -8.93 15.32 -7.95
N ASN A 150 -9.96 14.82 -7.27
CA ASN A 150 -10.69 13.60 -7.63
C ASN A 150 -12.20 13.82 -7.76
N MET A 151 -12.64 15.01 -8.18
CA MET A 151 -14.06 15.40 -8.22
C MET A 151 -14.95 14.39 -8.92
N ASP A 152 -14.52 13.84 -10.07
CA ASP A 152 -15.30 12.86 -10.83
C ASP A 152 -15.55 11.57 -10.03
N ALA A 153 -14.52 11.06 -9.37
CA ALA A 153 -14.59 9.86 -8.56
C ALA A 153 -15.46 10.07 -7.31
N VAL A 154 -15.32 11.22 -6.66
CA VAL A 154 -16.14 11.59 -5.48
C VAL A 154 -17.60 11.73 -5.89
N THR A 155 -17.89 12.43 -6.99
CA THR A 155 -19.24 12.62 -7.53
C THR A 155 -19.91 11.27 -7.83
N ALA A 156 -19.18 10.35 -8.47
CA ALA A 156 -19.67 9.01 -8.76
C ALA A 156 -19.98 8.24 -7.46
N ALA A 157 -19.07 8.30 -6.47
CA ALA A 157 -19.24 7.61 -5.20
C ALA A 157 -20.46 8.12 -4.40
N ILE A 158 -20.64 9.44 -4.30
CA ILE A 158 -21.76 10.03 -3.54
C ILE A 158 -23.12 9.85 -4.26
N SER A 159 -23.12 9.76 -5.59
CA SER A 159 -24.35 9.48 -6.35
C SER A 159 -24.90 8.07 -6.04
N VAL A 160 -24.00 7.09 -5.89
CA VAL A 160 -24.37 5.72 -5.48
C VAL A 160 -24.78 5.65 -4.01
N GLY A 161 -24.14 6.45 -3.15
CA GLY A 161 -24.51 6.59 -1.73
C GLY A 161 -25.93 7.13 -1.54
N GLY A 162 -26.30 8.18 -2.28
CA GLY A 162 -27.63 8.80 -2.20
C GLY A 162 -28.78 7.89 -2.65
N GLN A 163 -28.55 7.02 -3.65
CA GLN A 163 -29.58 6.09 -4.12
C GLN A 163 -29.94 4.98 -3.11
N LYS A 164 -29.06 4.68 -2.15
CA LYS A 164 -29.35 3.72 -1.06
C LYS A 164 -30.23 4.32 0.05
N ALA A 165 -30.35 5.64 0.14
CA ALA A 165 -31.20 6.30 1.12
C ALA A 165 -32.67 6.39 0.67
N GLU A 166 -32.96 6.26 -0.63
CA GLU A 166 -34.31 6.35 -1.21
C GLU A 166 -34.99 4.99 -1.47
N SER A 167 -34.32 3.87 -1.17
CA SER A 167 -34.87 2.50 -1.28
C SER A 167 -35.09 1.86 0.08
#